data_AF-A0A067LPG4-F1
#
_entry.id   AF-A0A067LPG4-F1
#
_cell.length_a   1.000
_cell.length_b   1.000
_cell.length_c   1.000
_cell.angle_alpha   90.00
_cell.angle_beta   90.00
_cell.angle_gamma   90.00
#
_symmetry.space_group_name_H-M   'P 1'
#
loop_
_entity.id
_entity.type
_entity.pdbx_description
1 polymer ?
#
loop_
_entity_poly.entity_id
_entity_poly.type
_entity_poly.pdbx_seq_one_letter_code
_entity_poly.pdbx_strand_id
1 'polypeptide(L)'
;MEDTTKDILSKQILLAEQVIRSANEATFFKEECNHIKFKTEKLASLLLRMVDHAASQFYHRPTHRIIDDSQQVLEKALSLVLKCRSKARIKCTFALVSTTDFRKTCSCLENSIADITWLLQLSLPDDDNFEYLGLPSIASSDPILCLIWEQIAVLNTGSMEDRSDAAASLLMLARDNYRYGKIFSRRERLALC
;
A
#
# COMPACT_ATOMS: atom_id res chain seq x y z
N MET A 1 -17.70 8.02 9.42
CA MET A 1 -16.91 6.86 8.95
C MET A 1 -15.75 7.26 8.03
N GLU A 2 -15.71 8.49 7.52
CA GLU A 2 -14.55 9.04 6.80
C GLU A 2 -13.36 9.36 7.72
N ASP A 3 -13.64 9.77 8.97
CA ASP A 3 -12.63 10.11 9.97
C ASP A 3 -11.66 8.96 10.28
N THR A 4 -12.14 7.71 10.27
CA THR A 4 -11.29 6.55 10.58
C THR A 4 -10.23 6.29 9.51
N THR A 5 -10.52 6.54 8.23
CA THR A 5 -9.56 6.30 7.15
C THR A 5 -8.50 7.40 7.10
N LYS A 6 -8.93 8.66 7.29
CA LYS A 6 -8.01 9.79 7.43
C LYS A 6 -7.09 9.59 8.64
N ASP A 7 -7.63 9.15 9.79
CA ASP A 7 -6.82 8.84 10.97
C ASP A 7 -5.79 7.72 10.73
N ILE A 8 -6.14 6.67 9.98
CA ILE A 8 -5.21 5.59 9.62
C ILE A 8 -4.09 6.15 8.72
N LEU A 9 -4.44 6.89 7.68
CA LEU A 9 -3.46 7.48 6.76
C LEU A 9 -2.55 8.49 7.48
N SER A 10 -3.10 9.34 8.36
CA SER A 10 -2.32 10.27 9.17
C SER A 10 -1.32 9.54 10.07
N LYS A 11 -1.71 8.43 10.71
CA LYS A 11 -0.78 7.60 11.49
C LYS A 11 0.36 7.04 10.64
N GLN A 12 0.07 6.61 9.41
CA GLN A 12 1.08 6.10 8.50
C GLN A 12 2.05 7.19 8.01
N ILE A 13 1.54 8.38 7.72
CA ILE A 13 2.37 9.53 7.36
C ILE A 13 3.31 9.87 8.50
N LEU A 14 2.81 9.94 9.75
CA LEU A 14 3.65 10.19 10.93
C LEU A 14 4.73 9.11 11.10
N LEU A 15 4.40 7.84 10.83
CA LEU A 15 5.36 6.75 10.86
C LEU A 15 6.45 6.92 9.77
N ALA A 16 6.07 7.29 8.55
CA ALA A 16 6.99 7.57 7.46
C ALA A 16 7.93 8.74 7.80
N GLU A 17 7.41 9.83 8.38
CA GLU A 17 8.21 10.94 8.88
C GLU A 17 9.19 10.52 9.98
N GLN A 18 8.78 9.61 10.86
CA GLN A 18 9.64 9.07 11.91
C GLN A 18 10.80 8.25 11.33
N VAL A 19 10.56 7.48 10.27
CA VAL A 19 11.60 6.75 9.52
C VAL A 19 12.58 7.75 8.89
N ILE A 20 12.10 8.76 8.18
CA ILE A 20 12.91 9.81 7.54
C ILE A 20 13.81 10.51 8.57
N ARG A 21 13.22 10.91 9.71
CA ARG A 21 13.96 11.54 10.81
C ARG A 21 15.02 10.61 11.38
N SER A 22 14.65 9.37 11.66
CA SER A 22 15.59 8.38 12.24
C SER A 22 16.72 8.03 11.29
N ALA A 23 16.47 8.01 9.97
CA ALA A 23 17.48 7.80 8.95
C ALA A 23 18.47 8.97 8.86
N ASN A 24 18.01 10.22 8.99
CA ASN A 24 18.89 11.40 9.04
C ASN A 24 19.82 11.39 10.25
N GLU A 25 19.39 10.76 11.35
CA GLU A 25 20.18 10.66 12.58
C GLU A 25 21.12 9.43 12.62
N ALA A 26 21.19 8.65 11.54
CA ALA A 26 22.01 7.45 11.47
C ALA A 26 23.51 7.79 11.53
N THR A 27 24.24 7.07 12.39
CA THR A 27 25.70 7.19 12.52
C THR A 27 26.46 6.09 11.78
N PHE A 28 25.81 4.95 11.53
CA PHE A 28 26.32 3.80 10.76
C PHE A 28 25.42 3.53 9.55
N PHE A 29 25.92 2.84 8.51
CA PHE A 29 25.15 2.52 7.30
C PHE A 29 24.43 3.73 6.69
N LYS A 30 25.12 4.88 6.66
CA LYS A 30 24.52 6.18 6.28
C LYS A 30 23.96 6.18 4.87
N GLU A 31 24.67 5.54 3.94
CA GLU A 31 24.26 5.44 2.55
C GLU A 31 22.99 4.59 2.42
N GLU A 32 22.93 3.44 3.10
CA GLU A 32 21.76 2.58 3.09
C GLU A 32 20.56 3.22 3.81
N CYS A 33 20.79 3.95 4.90
CA CYS A 33 19.77 4.75 5.56
C CYS A 33 19.24 5.86 4.64
N ASN A 34 20.09 6.50 3.82
CA ASN A 34 19.68 7.49 2.84
C ASN A 34 18.83 6.87 1.72
N HIS A 35 19.13 5.64 1.27
CA HIS A 35 18.28 4.93 0.32
C HIS A 35 16.89 4.62 0.88
N ILE A 36 16.80 4.15 2.14
CA ILE A 36 15.52 3.97 2.83
C ILE A 36 14.77 5.28 2.94
N LYS A 37 15.45 6.36 3.33
CA LYS A 37 14.88 7.71 3.44
C LYS A 37 14.24 8.14 2.13
N PHE A 38 14.98 8.13 1.02
CA PHE A 38 14.49 8.59 -0.29
C PHE A 38 13.20 7.87 -0.72
N LYS A 39 13.17 6.54 -0.52
CA LYS A 39 11.97 5.74 -0.83
C LYS A 39 10.81 6.09 0.10
N THR A 40 11.09 6.29 1.39
CA THR A 40 10.08 6.67 2.37
C THR A 40 9.51 8.06 2.11
N GLU A 41 10.31 9.01 1.63
CA GLU A 41 9.86 10.35 1.20
C GLU A 41 8.88 10.24 0.01
N LYS A 42 9.18 9.40 -0.97
CA LYS A 42 8.27 9.12 -2.09
C LYS A 42 6.98 8.45 -1.62
N LEU A 43 7.05 7.52 -0.67
CA LEU A 43 5.87 6.88 -0.11
C LEU A 43 4.99 7.88 0.66
N ALA A 44 5.60 8.74 1.47
CA ALA A 44 4.91 9.77 2.24
C ALA A 44 4.17 10.76 1.34
N SER A 45 4.77 11.17 0.21
CA SER A 45 4.10 12.09 -0.74
C SER A 45 2.87 11.45 -1.39
N LEU A 46 2.91 10.15 -1.69
CA LEU A 46 1.75 9.42 -2.20
C LEU A 46 0.65 9.28 -1.14
N LEU A 47 1.02 8.96 0.11
CA LEU A 47 0.06 8.89 1.22
C LEU A 47 -0.63 10.23 1.48
N LEU A 48 0.09 11.36 1.36
CA LEU A 48 -0.49 12.69 1.45
C LEU A 48 -1.54 12.94 0.36
N ARG A 49 -1.23 12.59 -0.89
CA ARG A 49 -2.21 12.65 -1.98
C ARG A 49 -3.45 11.82 -1.67
N MET A 50 -3.28 10.62 -1.09
CA MET A 50 -4.43 9.80 -0.67
C MET A 50 -5.29 10.51 0.38
N VAL A 51 -4.71 11.23 1.35
CA VAL A 51 -5.49 11.96 2.36
C VAL A 51 -6.37 13.04 1.72
N ASP A 52 -5.82 13.79 0.76
CA ASP A 52 -6.55 14.84 0.05
C ASP A 52 -7.72 14.28 -0.77
N HIS A 53 -7.56 13.05 -1.27
CA HIS A 53 -8.58 12.35 -2.05
C HIS A 53 -9.41 11.35 -1.23
N ALA A 54 -9.21 11.28 0.10
CA ALA A 54 -9.83 10.27 0.94
C ALA A 54 -11.35 10.40 1.08
N ALA A 55 -11.88 11.58 0.75
CA ALA A 55 -13.30 11.88 0.81
C ALA A 55 -14.12 11.22 -0.30
N SER A 56 -13.51 10.84 -1.44
CA SER A 56 -14.29 10.49 -2.63
C SER A 56 -14.50 8.99 -2.87
N GLN A 57 -13.53 8.08 -2.61
CA GLN A 57 -13.64 6.70 -3.12
C GLN A 57 -13.01 5.55 -2.31
N PHE A 58 -12.44 5.75 -1.12
CA PHE A 58 -11.83 4.64 -0.36
C PHE A 58 -12.82 3.86 0.51
N TYR A 59 -13.80 3.21 -0.12
CA TYR A 59 -14.65 2.23 0.57
C TYR A 59 -14.47 0.83 0.00
N HIS A 60 -13.29 0.24 0.19
CA HIS A 60 -13.15 -1.20 0.03
C HIS A 60 -12.03 -1.83 0.88
N ARG A 61 -12.31 -3.04 1.41
CA ARG A 61 -11.41 -3.95 2.15
C ARG A 61 -9.95 -4.08 1.64
N PRO A 62 -9.65 -4.10 0.32
CA PRO A 62 -8.29 -4.12 -0.23
C PRO A 62 -7.49 -2.86 0.06
N THR A 63 -8.12 -1.69 0.08
CA THR A 63 -7.46 -0.43 0.43
C THR A 63 -6.89 -0.53 1.83
N HIS A 64 -7.68 -1.06 2.77
CA HIS A 64 -7.23 -1.31 4.13
C HIS A 64 -6.06 -2.30 4.17
N ARG A 65 -6.06 -3.36 3.34
CA ARG A 65 -4.96 -4.32 3.29
C ARG A 65 -3.67 -3.72 2.74
N ILE A 66 -3.73 -2.98 1.63
CA ILE A 66 -2.56 -2.32 1.02
C ILE A 66 -1.98 -1.28 1.99
N ILE A 67 -2.86 -0.50 2.61
CA ILE A 67 -2.52 0.46 3.66
C ILE A 67 -1.85 -0.29 4.81
N ASP A 68 -2.45 -1.33 5.39
CA ASP A 68 -1.86 -2.10 6.50
C ASP A 68 -0.51 -2.74 6.15
N ASP A 69 -0.39 -3.32 4.96
CA ASP A 69 0.84 -3.94 4.49
C ASP A 69 1.96 -2.89 4.36
N SER A 70 1.65 -1.69 3.85
CA SER A 70 2.60 -0.57 3.80
C SER A 70 3.02 -0.09 5.20
N GLN A 71 2.12 -0.12 6.19
CA GLN A 71 2.45 0.20 7.58
C GLN A 71 3.48 -0.77 8.14
N GLN A 72 3.29 -2.08 7.95
CA GLN A 72 4.25 -3.09 8.42
C GLN A 72 5.62 -2.92 7.78
N VAL A 73 5.67 -2.49 6.51
CA VAL A 73 6.92 -2.18 5.82
C VAL A 73 7.61 -0.96 6.45
N LEU A 74 6.85 0.09 6.75
CA LEU A 74 7.38 1.28 7.46
C LEU A 74 7.86 0.96 8.87
N GLU A 75 7.15 0.12 9.63
CA GLU A 75 7.58 -0.33 10.97
C GLU A 75 8.89 -1.12 10.92
N LYS A 76 9.05 -2.01 9.92
CA LYS A 76 10.30 -2.73 9.67
C LYS A 76 11.44 -1.79 9.28
N ALA A 77 11.16 -0.82 8.40
CA ALA A 77 12.12 0.21 8.02
C ALA A 77 12.56 1.02 9.23
N LEU A 78 11.61 1.45 10.08
CA LEU A 78 11.89 2.19 11.31
C LEU A 78 12.79 1.39 12.25
N SER A 79 12.46 0.12 12.51
CA SER A 79 13.26 -0.77 13.34
C SER A 79 14.70 -0.91 12.83
N LEU A 80 14.88 -0.97 11.51
CA LEU A 80 16.19 -1.08 10.88
C LEU A 80 17.00 0.22 11.02
N VAL A 81 16.42 1.38 10.69
CA VAL A 81 17.14 2.67 10.79
C VAL A 81 17.41 3.08 12.24
N LEU A 82 16.55 2.72 13.20
CA LEU A 82 16.81 2.96 14.62
C LEU A 82 18.05 2.23 15.13
N LYS A 83 18.35 1.03 14.62
CA LYS A 83 19.59 0.29 14.94
C LYS A 83 20.85 1.00 14.44
N CYS A 84 20.70 1.93 13.51
CA CYS A 84 21.80 2.69 12.92
C CYS A 84 22.13 3.98 13.69
N ARG A 85 21.31 4.34 14.69
CA ARG A 85 21.52 5.49 15.59
C ARG A 85 22.42 5.10 16.76
N SER A 86 23.46 5.88 17.02
CA SER A 86 24.29 5.72 18.21
C SER A 86 23.69 6.48 19.39
N LYS A 87 23.41 5.77 20.50
CA LYS A 87 23.33 6.41 21.83
C LYS A 87 24.17 5.73 22.93
N ALA A 88 24.85 4.61 22.69
CA ALA A 88 25.82 4.09 23.66
C ALA A 88 26.85 3.17 22.98
N ARG A 89 28.14 3.45 23.21
CA ARG A 89 29.29 2.64 22.77
C ARG A 89 29.39 1.25 23.43
N ILE A 90 28.34 0.71 24.04
CA ILE A 90 28.47 -0.49 24.87
C ILE A 90 27.23 -1.38 24.69
N LYS A 91 27.44 -2.60 24.16
CA LYS A 91 26.47 -3.70 23.89
C LYS A 91 25.68 -3.72 22.57
N CYS A 92 26.31 -3.41 21.43
CA CYS A 92 25.80 -3.93 20.15
C CYS A 92 26.35 -5.34 19.89
N THR A 93 26.12 -6.28 20.81
CA THR A 93 26.68 -7.64 20.68
C THR A 93 25.85 -8.60 19.84
N PHE A 94 24.62 -8.27 19.39
CA PHE A 94 23.79 -9.27 18.68
C PHE A 94 22.84 -8.76 17.57
N ALA A 95 22.80 -7.48 17.23
CA ALA A 95 22.03 -7.01 16.07
C ALA A 95 22.93 -6.90 14.84
N LEU A 96 23.19 -8.03 14.17
CA LEU A 96 23.89 -8.07 12.88
C LEU A 96 22.99 -7.44 11.82
N VAL A 97 22.95 -6.11 11.77
CA VAL A 97 22.34 -5.39 10.65
C VAL A 97 23.22 -5.63 9.43
N SER A 98 22.64 -6.24 8.39
CA SER A 98 23.36 -6.53 7.16
C SER A 98 22.87 -5.67 6.01
N THR A 99 23.73 -5.45 5.00
CA THR A 99 23.33 -4.83 3.73
C THR A 99 22.19 -5.59 3.04
N THR A 100 22.04 -6.89 3.31
CA THR A 100 20.92 -7.70 2.82
C THR A 100 19.59 -7.29 3.45
N ASP A 101 19.57 -6.88 4.72
CA ASP A 101 18.35 -6.40 5.39
C ASP A 101 17.90 -5.06 4.81
N PHE A 102 18.85 -4.18 4.49
CA PHE A 102 18.58 -2.93 3.77
C PHE A 102 18.01 -3.19 2.38
N ARG A 103 18.64 -4.08 1.60
CA ARG A 103 18.15 -4.42 0.25
C ARG A 103 16.72 -4.98 0.28
N LYS A 104 16.43 -5.89 1.22
CA LYS A 104 15.07 -6.43 1.40
C LYS A 104 14.07 -5.33 1.76
N THR A 105 14.42 -4.48 2.71
CA THR A 105 13.55 -3.38 3.15
C THR A 105 13.30 -2.37 2.04
N CYS A 106 14.34 -2.02 1.26
CA CYS A 106 14.20 -1.17 0.08
C CYS A 106 13.26 -1.78 -0.96
N SER A 107 13.36 -3.08 -1.24
CA SER A 107 12.46 -3.77 -2.15
C SER A 107 11.02 -3.78 -1.64
N CYS A 108 10.80 -4.00 -0.33
CA CYS A 108 9.46 -3.91 0.25
C CYS A 108 8.87 -2.48 0.17
N LEU A 109 9.70 -1.44 0.33
CA LEU A 109 9.28 -0.05 0.17
C LEU A 109 8.94 0.27 -1.29
N GLU A 110 9.72 -0.22 -2.26
CA GLU A 110 9.41 -0.10 -3.69
C GLU A 110 8.08 -0.75 -4.05
N ASN A 111 7.83 -1.96 -3.52
CA ASN A 111 6.55 -2.65 -3.70
C ASN A 111 5.39 -1.84 -3.11
N SER A 112 5.56 -1.30 -1.90
CA SER A 112 4.53 -0.46 -1.26
C SER A 112 4.24 0.82 -2.04
N ILE A 113 5.29 1.44 -2.61
CA ILE A 113 5.16 2.62 -3.50
C ILE A 113 4.35 2.25 -4.74
N ALA A 114 4.64 1.11 -5.37
CA ALA A 114 3.89 0.65 -6.54
C ALA A 114 2.42 0.37 -6.20
N ASP A 115 2.15 -0.33 -5.11
CA ASP A 115 0.78 -0.69 -4.69
C ASP A 115 -0.07 0.55 -4.37
N ILE A 116 0.50 1.54 -3.65
CA ILE A 116 -0.19 2.79 -3.34
C ILE A 116 -0.35 3.68 -4.59
N THR A 117 0.63 3.70 -5.49
CA THR A 117 0.51 4.42 -6.77
C THR A 117 -0.63 3.84 -7.61
N TRP A 118 -0.70 2.51 -7.73
CA TRP A 118 -1.79 1.83 -8.43
C TRP A 118 -3.15 2.11 -7.79
N LEU A 119 -3.22 2.09 -6.46
CA LEU A 119 -4.45 2.38 -5.74
C LEU A 119 -4.93 3.83 -6.00
N LEU A 120 -4.00 4.78 -6.06
CA LEU A 120 -4.29 6.16 -6.45
C LEU A 120 -4.77 6.27 -7.89
N GLN A 121 -4.15 5.56 -8.84
CA GLN A 121 -4.61 5.48 -10.24
C GLN A 121 -6.04 4.95 -10.35
N LEU A 122 -6.37 3.88 -9.63
CA LEU A 122 -7.72 3.33 -9.61
C LEU A 122 -8.76 4.32 -9.08
N SER A 123 -8.35 5.19 -8.16
CA SER A 123 -9.24 6.16 -7.51
C SER A 123 -9.35 7.47 -8.31
N LEU A 124 -8.37 7.72 -9.20
CA LEU A 124 -8.23 8.93 -10.00
C LEU A 124 -7.85 8.54 -11.45
N PRO A 125 -8.78 7.92 -12.19
CA PRO A 125 -8.49 7.42 -13.55
C PRO A 125 -8.16 8.54 -14.55
N ASP A 126 -8.60 9.77 -14.28
CA ASP A 126 -8.41 10.94 -15.16
C ASP A 126 -7.12 11.76 -14.84
N ASP A 127 -6.27 11.30 -13.91
CA ASP A 127 -5.05 12.00 -13.52
C ASP A 127 -3.84 11.55 -14.36
N ASP A 128 -3.49 12.35 -15.37
CA ASP A 128 -2.37 12.11 -16.28
C ASP A 128 -0.98 12.14 -15.60
N ASN A 129 -0.89 12.51 -14.30
CA ASN A 129 0.39 12.53 -13.58
C ASN A 129 0.93 11.14 -13.23
N PHE A 130 0.18 10.06 -13.49
CA PHE A 130 0.65 8.71 -13.20
C PHE A 130 1.34 8.09 -14.42
N GLU A 131 2.68 8.06 -14.39
CA GLU A 131 3.48 7.30 -15.37
C GLU A 131 3.11 5.80 -15.31
N TYR A 132 2.87 5.17 -16.47
CA TYR A 132 2.34 3.81 -16.60
C TYR A 132 3.32 2.76 -16.02
N LEU A 133 3.23 2.53 -14.72
CA LEU A 133 4.19 1.76 -13.91
C LEU A 133 3.82 0.27 -13.78
N GLY A 134 3.27 -0.33 -14.84
CA GLY A 134 2.96 -1.77 -14.86
C GLY A 134 1.99 -2.23 -13.76
N LEU A 135 1.76 -3.55 -13.69
CA LEU A 135 0.89 -4.14 -12.67
C LEU A 135 1.51 -3.99 -11.26
N PRO A 136 0.74 -3.64 -10.23
CA PRO A 136 1.21 -3.52 -8.84
C PRO A 136 1.80 -4.84 -8.34
N SER A 137 2.64 -4.77 -7.31
CA SER A 137 3.23 -5.96 -6.68
C SER A 137 2.19 -6.86 -6.00
N ILE A 138 1.00 -6.33 -5.71
CA ILE A 138 -0.16 -7.15 -5.33
C ILE A 138 -0.53 -8.17 -6.40
N ALA A 139 -0.29 -7.88 -7.69
CA ALA A 139 -0.46 -8.84 -8.77
C ALA A 139 0.60 -9.96 -8.75
N SER A 140 1.75 -9.74 -8.11
CA SER A 140 2.76 -10.79 -7.89
C SER A 140 2.42 -11.72 -6.72
N SER A 141 1.59 -11.27 -5.77
CA SER A 141 1.21 -12.06 -4.59
C SER A 141 -0.19 -12.67 -4.68
N ASP A 142 -1.13 -12.01 -5.37
CA ASP A 142 -2.46 -12.52 -5.70
C ASP A 142 -3.01 -11.85 -6.99
N PRO A 143 -2.62 -12.34 -8.19
CA PRO A 143 -2.99 -11.73 -9.48
C PRO A 143 -4.51 -11.64 -9.71
N ILE A 144 -5.27 -12.56 -9.12
CA ILE A 144 -6.74 -12.59 -9.22
C ILE A 144 -7.35 -11.42 -8.46
N LEU A 145 -6.74 -11.01 -7.34
CA LEU A 145 -7.23 -9.88 -6.54
C LEU A 145 -7.14 -8.57 -7.34
N CYS A 146 -6.03 -8.34 -8.06
CA CYS A 146 -5.86 -7.18 -8.93
C CYS A 146 -6.98 -7.09 -9.98
N LEU A 147 -7.25 -8.21 -10.67
CA LEU A 147 -8.31 -8.29 -11.68
C LEU A 147 -9.70 -8.03 -11.09
N ILE A 148 -10.01 -8.60 -9.93
CA ILE A 148 -11.30 -8.36 -9.26
C ILE A 148 -11.50 -6.87 -8.96
N TRP A 149 -10.45 -6.16 -8.52
CA TRP A 149 -10.57 -4.74 -8.16
C TRP A 149 -10.69 -3.83 -9.36
N GLU A 150 -9.96 -4.10 -10.43
CA GLU A 150 -10.11 -3.38 -11.70
C GLU A 150 -11.57 -3.47 -12.18
N GLN A 151 -12.17 -4.66 -12.17
CA GLN A 151 -13.57 -4.81 -12.55
C GLN A 151 -14.53 -4.12 -11.57
N ILE A 152 -14.25 -4.10 -10.26
CA ILE A 152 -15.07 -3.35 -9.28
C ILE A 152 -14.96 -1.83 -9.50
N ALA A 153 -13.78 -1.31 -9.86
CA ALA A 153 -13.60 0.10 -10.17
C ALA A 153 -14.45 0.49 -11.39
N VAL A 154 -14.34 -0.27 -12.49
CA VAL A 154 -15.16 -0.09 -13.70
C VAL A 154 -16.66 -0.16 -13.38
N LEU A 155 -17.07 -1.04 -12.46
CA LEU A 155 -18.47 -1.16 -12.04
C LEU A 155 -19.00 0.09 -11.32
N ASN A 156 -18.15 0.86 -10.65
CA ASN A 156 -18.54 2.06 -9.91
C ASN A 156 -18.38 3.36 -10.74
N THR A 157 -17.36 3.44 -11.59
CA THR A 157 -17.02 4.68 -12.32
C THR A 157 -17.33 4.62 -13.82
N GLY A 158 -17.47 3.44 -14.41
CA GLY A 158 -17.66 3.24 -15.85
C GLY A 158 -19.07 3.55 -16.37
N SER A 159 -19.24 3.47 -17.69
CA SER A 159 -20.55 3.63 -18.36
C SER A 159 -21.46 2.41 -18.10
N MET A 160 -22.76 2.51 -18.42
CA MET A 160 -23.69 1.37 -18.22
C MET A 160 -23.26 0.09 -18.95
N GLU A 161 -22.60 0.23 -20.11
CA GLU A 161 -22.09 -0.89 -20.90
C GLU A 161 -20.86 -1.50 -20.24
N ASP A 162 -19.88 -0.68 -19.86
CA ASP A 162 -18.67 -1.13 -19.15
C ASP A 162 -18.99 -1.78 -17.80
N ARG A 163 -20.03 -1.30 -17.11
CA ARG A 163 -20.52 -1.89 -15.85
C ARG A 163 -21.09 -3.28 -16.05
N SER A 164 -21.79 -3.52 -17.17
CA SER A 164 -22.35 -4.83 -17.50
C SER A 164 -21.23 -5.83 -17.79
N ASP A 165 -20.23 -5.43 -18.56
CA ASP A 165 -19.08 -6.26 -18.90
C ASP A 165 -18.19 -6.56 -17.69
N ALA A 166 -18.02 -5.58 -16.80
CA ALA A 166 -17.32 -5.76 -15.54
C ALA A 166 -18.06 -6.72 -14.60
N ALA A 167 -19.39 -6.63 -14.52
CA ALA A 167 -20.20 -7.55 -13.73
C ALA A 167 -20.12 -9.00 -14.28
N ALA A 168 -20.14 -9.18 -15.60
CA ALA A 168 -19.97 -10.47 -16.24
C ALA A 168 -18.57 -11.07 -15.95
N SER A 169 -17.52 -10.24 -16.05
CA SER A 169 -16.14 -10.64 -15.75
C SER A 169 -15.97 -11.06 -14.28
N LEU A 170 -16.56 -10.32 -13.34
CA LEU A 170 -16.59 -10.68 -11.92
C LEU A 170 -17.33 -11.99 -11.64
N LEU A 171 -18.46 -12.21 -12.33
CA LEU A 171 -19.24 -13.43 -12.19
C LEU A 171 -18.46 -14.66 -12.66
N MET A 172 -17.71 -14.54 -13.76
CA MET A 172 -16.83 -15.62 -14.24
C MET A 172 -15.68 -15.88 -13.26
N LEU A 173 -15.00 -14.84 -12.79
CA LEU A 173 -13.94 -14.94 -11.78
C LEU A 173 -14.43 -15.61 -10.47
N ALA A 174 -15.66 -15.32 -10.05
CA ALA A 174 -16.25 -15.92 -8.85
C ALA A 174 -16.62 -17.40 -9.03
N ARG A 175 -16.99 -17.81 -10.24
CA ARG A 175 -17.30 -19.21 -10.57
C ARG A 175 -16.05 -20.09 -10.63
N ASP A 176 -14.95 -19.55 -11.14
CA ASP A 176 -13.70 -20.32 -11.34
C ASP A 176 -12.87 -20.45 -10.05
N ASN A 177 -13.22 -19.75 -8.97
CA ASN A 177 -12.39 -19.64 -7.78
C ASN A 177 -13.18 -19.86 -6.47
N TYR A 178 -13.31 -21.12 -6.05
CA TYR A 178 -14.08 -21.54 -4.87
C TYR A 178 -13.69 -20.83 -3.55
N ARG A 179 -12.46 -20.30 -3.45
CA ARG A 179 -11.97 -19.49 -2.32
C ARG A 179 -12.61 -18.10 -2.23
N TYR A 180 -12.99 -17.48 -3.34
CA TYR A 180 -13.52 -16.10 -3.40
C TYR A 180 -15.06 -16.06 -3.48
N GLY A 181 -15.72 -17.14 -3.87
CA GLY A 181 -17.20 -17.25 -3.83
C GLY A 181 -17.80 -17.01 -2.42
N LYS A 182 -17.03 -17.27 -1.36
CA LYS A 182 -17.42 -16.95 0.03
C LYS A 182 -17.38 -15.45 0.37
N ILE A 183 -16.61 -14.65 -0.35
CA ILE A 183 -16.50 -13.19 -0.16
C ILE A 183 -17.67 -12.49 -0.85
N PHE A 184 -18.09 -12.99 -2.02
CA PHE A 184 -19.23 -12.45 -2.78
C PHE A 184 -20.59 -12.82 -2.19
N SER A 185 -20.77 -14.06 -1.72
CA SER A 185 -22.05 -14.57 -1.19
C SER A 185 -22.54 -13.93 0.12
N ARG A 186 -21.77 -13.02 0.74
CA ARG A 186 -22.19 -12.28 1.95
C ARG A 186 -22.86 -10.93 1.66
N ARG A 187 -22.85 -10.44 0.42
CA ARG A 187 -23.48 -9.14 0.05
C ARG A 187 -24.93 -9.24 -0.44
N GLU A 188 -25.40 -10.41 -0.87
CA GLU A 188 -26.80 -10.58 -1.33
C GLU A 188 -27.82 -10.83 -0.21
N ARG A 189 -27.39 -11.08 1.03
CA ARG A 189 -28.32 -11.38 2.15
C ARG A 189 -28.70 -10.18 3.03
N LEU A 190 -28.13 -8.99 2.78
CA LEU A 190 -28.42 -7.76 3.55
C LEU A 190 -29.14 -6.68 2.74
N ALA A 191 -29.54 -6.97 1.50
CA ALA A 191 -30.38 -6.09 0.68
C ALA A 191 -31.86 -6.54 0.62
N LEU A 192 -32.25 -7.51 1.45
CA LEU A 192 -33.61 -8.09 1.49
C LEU A 192 -34.21 -8.14 2.91
N CYS A 193 -33.75 -7.29 3.83
CA CYS A 193 -34.46 -6.99 5.08
C CYS A 193 -34.41 -5.49 5.33
#